data_AF-A0A532C924-F1
#
_entry.id   AF-A0A532C924-F1
#
_cell.length_a   1.000
_cell.length_b   1.000
_cell.length_c   1.000
_cell.angle_alpha   90.00
_cell.angle_beta   90.00
_cell.angle_gamma   90.00
#
_symmetry.space_group_name_H-M   'P 1'
#
loop_
_entity.id
_entity.type
_entity.pdbx_description
1 polymer ?
#
loop_
_entity_poly.entity_id
_entity_poly.type
_entity_poly.pdbx_seq_one_letter_code
_entity_poly.pdbx_strand_id
1 'polypeptide(L)'
;MTSLISSPSKSSLRFLTYRQPIQVPPAVDGETGRSKVSVELAWDGQDHRKQLAGVGIYSYEVRTKLLANGEKGLRTVMVAWPKRGLLEVK
;
A
#
# COMPACT_ATOMS: atom_id res chain seq x y z
N MET A 1 0.51 -5.56 -4.58
CA MET A 1 0.51 -4.76 -3.34
C MET A 1 -0.68 -5.17 -2.48
N THR A 2 -0.56 -5.14 -1.15
CA THR A 2 -1.69 -5.24 -0.21
C THR A 2 -1.54 -4.13 0.83
N SER A 3 -2.57 -3.30 0.99
CA SER A 3 -2.58 -2.17 1.93
C SER A 3 -3.51 -2.50 3.10
N LEU A 4 -3.02 -2.33 4.33
CA LEU A 4 -3.81 -2.53 5.55
C LEU A 4 -3.61 -1.32 6.45
N ILE A 5 -4.70 -0.61 6.73
CA ILE A 5 -4.75 0.45 7.74
C ILE A 5 -5.23 -0.17 9.05
N SER A 6 -4.64 0.25 10.17
CA SER A 6 -5.13 -0.06 11.51
C SER A 6 -5.21 1.21 12.37
N SER A 7 -6.33 1.41 13.07
CA SER A 7 -6.56 2.56 13.96
C SER A 7 -6.93 2.08 15.39
N PRO A 8 -6.35 2.67 16.47
CA PRO A 8 -6.64 2.26 17.85
C PRO A 8 -7.98 2.75 18.41
N SER A 9 -8.62 3.77 17.84
CA SER A 9 -9.78 4.43 18.46
C SER A 9 -11.03 4.59 17.60
N LYS A 10 -10.98 4.28 16.30
CA LYS A 10 -12.14 4.20 15.37
C LYS A 10 -11.81 3.23 14.22
N SER A 11 -12.83 2.60 13.64
CA SER A 11 -12.71 1.57 12.58
C SER A 11 -11.71 1.96 11.48
N SER A 12 -10.70 1.13 11.27
CA SER A 12 -9.68 1.33 10.23
C SER A 12 -10.29 1.51 8.84
N LEU A 13 -9.73 2.38 7.98
CA LEU A 13 -10.18 2.53 6.59
C LEU A 13 -9.74 1.32 5.73
N ARG A 14 -10.48 1.02 4.67
CA ARG A 14 -10.12 -0.05 3.72
C ARG A 14 -9.79 0.54 2.36
N PHE A 15 -8.53 0.53 1.98
CA PHE A 15 -8.18 0.85 0.58
C PHE A 15 -8.55 -0.29 -0.36
N LEU A 16 -8.93 0.07 -1.58
CA LEU A 16 -9.02 -0.90 -2.67
C LEU A 16 -7.61 -1.44 -2.93
N THR A 17 -7.45 -2.76 -2.80
CA THR A 17 -6.15 -3.40 -3.05
C THR A 17 -5.94 -3.49 -4.56
N TYR A 18 -5.00 -2.70 -5.09
CA TYR A 18 -4.60 -2.80 -6.50
C TYR A 18 -3.24 -3.49 -6.60
N ARG A 19 -3.18 -4.62 -7.32
CA ARG A 19 -1.92 -5.29 -7.65
C ARG A 19 -1.53 -4.88 -9.07
N GLN A 20 -0.51 -4.04 -9.18
CA GLN A 20 0.10 -3.73 -10.48
C GLN A 20 1.33 -4.61 -10.71
N PRO A 21 1.47 -5.25 -11.89
CA PRO A 21 2.74 -5.77 -12.35
C PRO A 21 3.76 -4.63 -12.39
N ILE A 22 4.96 -4.85 -11.85
CA ILE A 22 6.06 -3.91 -11.98
C ILE A 22 6.93 -4.39 -13.13
N GLN A 23 7.06 -3.56 -14.16
CA GLN A 23 8.04 -3.77 -15.22
C GLN A 23 9.39 -3.32 -14.67
N VAL A 24 10.35 -4.24 -14.58
CA VAL A 24 11.73 -3.94 -14.22
C VAL A 24 12.49 -3.81 -15.54
N PRO A 25 12.93 -2.61 -15.94
CA PRO A 25 13.78 -2.45 -17.11
C PRO A 25 15.06 -3.29 -16.93
N PRO A 26 15.64 -3.86 -18.00
CA PRO A 26 16.95 -4.50 -17.91
C PRO A 26 17.95 -3.49 -17.35
N ALA A 27 18.76 -3.94 -16.38
CA ALA A 27 19.81 -3.11 -15.80
C ALA A 27 20.75 -2.68 -16.91
N VAL A 28 20.86 -1.37 -17.14
CA VAL A 28 21.87 -0.81 -18.04
C VAL A 28 23.16 -0.74 -17.24
N ASP A 29 24.22 -1.38 -17.74
CA ASP A 29 25.51 -1.44 -17.06
C ASP A 29 25.98 -0.02 -16.66
N GLY A 30 26.11 0.22 -15.35
CA GLY A 30 26.62 1.47 -14.79
C GLY A 30 25.61 2.37 -14.05
N GLU A 31 24.30 2.15 -14.21
CA GLU A 31 23.30 2.88 -13.42
C GLU A 31 22.88 2.10 -12.16
N THR A 32 23.50 2.40 -11.02
CA THR A 32 23.04 2.01 -9.68
C THR A 32 21.79 2.79 -9.24
N GLY A 33 20.88 3.07 -10.17
CA GLY A 33 19.67 3.84 -9.95
C GLY A 33 18.59 3.00 -9.28
N ARG A 34 18.23 3.32 -8.04
CA ARG A 34 17.04 2.73 -7.39
C ARG A 34 15.80 3.06 -8.25
N SER A 35 15.18 2.05 -8.87
CA SER A 35 13.91 2.23 -9.59
C SER A 35 12.83 2.77 -8.64
N LYS A 36 12.20 3.89 -9.01
CA LYS A 36 11.07 4.47 -8.28
C LYS A 36 9.78 4.09 -9.00
N VAL A 37 8.76 3.73 -8.22
CA VAL A 37 7.42 3.41 -8.73
C VAL A 37 6.43 4.31 -8.01
N SER A 38 5.61 5.03 -8.77
CA SER A 38 4.48 5.80 -8.25
C SER A 38 3.28 4.89 -8.10
N VAL A 39 2.61 4.95 -6.95
CA VAL A 39 1.39 4.18 -6.67
C VAL A 39 0.31 5.14 -6.21
N GLU A 40 -0.85 5.05 -6.85
CA GLU A 40 -2.05 5.75 -6.43
C GLU A 40 -2.96 4.76 -5.69
N LEU A 41 -3.45 5.16 -4.51
CA LEU A 41 -4.39 4.38 -3.72
C LEU A 41 -5.73 5.11 -3.70
N ALA A 42 -6.76 4.44 -4.23
CA ALA A 42 -8.13 4.92 -4.17
C ALA A 42 -8.84 4.35 -2.95
N TRP A 43 -9.73 5.17 -2.38
CA TRP A 43 -10.61 4.80 -1.28
C TRP A 43 -12.06 5.03 -1.69
N ASP A 44 -12.90 4.01 -1.47
CA ASP A 44 -14.32 3.97 -1.86
C ASP A 44 -15.26 4.57 -0.80
N GLY A 45 -14.69 5.24 0.22
CA GLY A 45 -15.46 5.80 1.33
C GLY A 45 -15.86 4.77 2.40
N GLN A 46 -15.41 3.51 2.30
CA GLN A 46 -15.80 2.46 3.23
C GLN A 46 -14.74 2.15 4.30
N ASP A 47 -15.19 1.81 5.50
CA ASP A 47 -14.33 1.29 6.56
C ASP A 47 -14.00 -0.21 6.36
N HIS A 48 -13.20 -0.77 7.27
CA HIS A 48 -12.83 -2.19 7.24
C HIS A 48 -14.01 -3.17 7.37
N ARG A 49 -15.18 -2.70 7.81
CA ARG A 49 -16.43 -3.47 7.90
C ARG A 49 -17.27 -3.34 6.63
N LYS A 50 -16.75 -2.69 5.58
CA LYS A 50 -17.45 -2.40 4.32
C LYS A 50 -18.69 -1.52 4.54
N GLN A 51 -18.69 -0.70 5.58
CA GLN A 51 -19.72 0.30 5.84
C GLN A 51 -19.22 1.68 5.42
N LEU A 52 -20.12 2.60 5.09
CA LEU A 52 -19.73 3.99 4.86
C LEU A 52 -19.00 4.52 6.11
N ALA A 53 -17.81 5.08 5.90
CA ALA A 53 -17.08 5.73 6.97
C ALA A 53 -17.84 6.98 7.40
N GLY A 54 -18.07 7.09 8.71
CA GLY A 54 -18.66 8.29 9.29
C GLY A 54 -17.69 9.47 9.26
N VAL A 55 -18.24 10.65 9.51
CA VAL A 55 -17.45 11.89 9.67
C VAL A 55 -16.45 11.73 10.82
N GLY A 56 -15.21 12.14 10.59
CA GLY A 56 -14.17 12.15 11.62
C GLY A 56 -12.75 11.95 11.11
N ILE A 57 -11.83 11.84 12.06
CA ILE A 57 -10.40 11.65 11.80
C ILE A 57 -10.05 10.17 11.93
N TYR A 58 -9.38 9.64 10.91
CA TYR A 58 -8.93 8.26 10.82
C TYR A 58 -7.41 8.21 10.73
N SER A 59 -6.79 7.29 11.45
CA SER A 59 -5.36 6.99 11.26
C SER A 59 -5.17 5.96 10.16
N TYR A 60 -4.12 6.15 9.35
CA TYR A 60 -3.77 5.23 8.29
C TYR A 60 -2.32 4.75 8.36
N GLU A 61 -2.09 3.55 7.84
CA GLU A 61 -0.76 3.01 7.53
C GLU A 61 -0.76 2.41 6.11
N VAL A 62 0.24 2.75 5.31
CA VAL A 62 0.48 2.21 3.97
C VAL A 62 1.76 1.38 4.00
N ARG A 63 1.66 0.11 3.57
CA ARG A 63 2.78 -0.83 3.46
C ARG A 63 2.99 -1.22 2.00
N THR A 64 4.20 -1.04 1.50
CA THR A 64 4.55 -1.43 0.13
C THR A 64 5.21 -2.81 0.12
N LYS A 65 4.55 -3.74 -0.56
CA LYS A 65 4.96 -5.15 -0.67
C LYS A 65 5.10 -5.54 -2.14
N LEU A 66 6.24 -6.13 -2.47
CA LEU A 66 6.52 -6.73 -3.77
C LEU A 66 6.34 -8.25 -3.68
N LEU A 67 5.55 -8.82 -4.60
CA LEU A 67 5.53 -10.26 -4.82
C LEU A 67 6.57 -10.56 -5.90
N ALA A 68 7.60 -11.32 -5.56
CA ALA A 68 8.68 -11.68 -6.48
C ALA A 68 8.91 -13.18 -6.43
N ASN A 69 9.32 -13.77 -7.56
CA ASN A 69 9.74 -15.16 -7.61
C ASN A 69 11.18 -15.23 -7.08
N GLY A 70 11.37 -15.89 -5.93
CA GLY A 70 12.69 -16.17 -5.38
C GLY A 70 13.11 -17.62 -5.64
N GLU A 71 14.30 -18.00 -5.18
CA GLU A 71 14.85 -19.36 -5.33
C GLU A 71 13.94 -20.46 -4.76
N LYS A 72 13.18 -20.14 -3.70
CA LYS A 72 12.22 -21.06 -3.05
C LYS A 72 10.77 -20.82 -3.48
N GLY A 73 10.56 -20.16 -4.62
CA GLY A 73 9.25 -19.81 -5.16
C GLY A 73 8.78 -18.40 -4.82
N LEU A 74 7.48 -18.15 -5.02
CA LEU A 74 6.86 -16.83 -4.85
C LEU A 74 6.91 -16.37 -3.39
N ARG A 75 7.55 -15.21 -3.15
CA ARG A 75 7.65 -14.59 -1.84
C ARG A 75 7.22 -13.13 -1.86
N THR A 76 6.61 -12.69 -0.77
CA THR A 76 6.28 -11.28 -0.56
C THR A 76 7.35 -10.61 0.27
N VAL A 77 7.94 -9.53 -0.24
CA VAL A 77 8.97 -8.75 0.46
C VAL A 77 8.53 -7.30 0.65
N MET A 78 8.83 -6.72 1.81
CA MET A 78 8.65 -5.30 2.06
C MET A 78 9.75 -4.53 1.32
N VAL A 79 9.37 -3.57 0.48
CA VAL A 79 10.31 -2.80 -0.35
C VAL A 79 10.41 -1.33 0.04
N ALA A 80 9.63 -0.90 1.04
CA ALA A 80 9.68 0.43 1.61
C ALA A 80 9.25 0.42 3.08
N TRP A 81 9.71 1.43 3.83
CA TRP A 81 9.24 1.70 5.18
C TRP A 81 7.74 2.03 5.19
N PRO A 82 6.97 1.56 6.18
CA PRO A 82 5.56 1.92 6.33
C PRO A 82 5.39 3.44 6.42
N LYS A 83 4.38 3.97 5.74
CA LYS A 83 3.97 5.38 5.84
C LYS A 83 2.72 5.48 6.67
N ARG A 84 2.65 6.45 7.59
CA ARG A 84 1.53 6.65 8.50
C ARG A 84 1.02 8.09 8.39
N GLY A 85 -0.25 8.30 8.70
CA GLY A 85 -0.85 9.62 8.72
C GLY A 85 -2.27 9.62 9.26
N LEU A 86 -2.92 10.78 9.12
CA LEU A 86 -4.32 11.00 9.47
C LEU A 86 -5.09 11.41 8.21
N LEU A 87 -6.34 10.98 8.09
CA LEU A 87 -7.29 11.37 7.07
C LEU A 87 -8.55 11.92 7.74
N GLU A 88 -8.98 13.11 7.32
CA GLU A 88 -10.25 13.70 7.74
C GLU A 88 -11.34 13.33 6.72
N VAL A 89 -12.44 12.77 7.21
CA VAL A 89 -13.65 12.48 6.44
C VAL A 89 -14.69 13.53 6.85
N LYS A 90 -15.17 14.31 5.88
CA LYS A 90 -16.16 15.38 6.05
C LYS A 90 -17.53 14.95 5.57
#